data_AF-A0A9Q0T014-F1
#
_entry.id   AF-A0A9Q0T014-F1
#
_cell.length_a   1.000
_cell.length_b   1.000
_cell.length_c   1.000
_cell.angle_alpha   90.00
_cell.angle_beta   90.00
_cell.angle_gamma   90.00
#
_symmetry.space_group_name_H-M   'P 1'
#
loop_
_entity.id
_entity.type
_entity.pdbx_description
1 polymer ?
#
loop_
_entity_poly.entity_id
_entity_poly.type
_entity_poly.pdbx_seq_one_letter_code
_entity_poly.pdbx_strand_id
1 'polypeptide(L)'
;MLLMASLSYSFLFFYSYFILTLFLLHAPLLVTGSTYRYKVEPSSLNRTASTANSTKHHHKWVGPVGYREITVDVNGAGEFLSVQAAVDAVPENNRENVMILISAGYYIEKVTVPASKPYITFSRRRERRDNHRMA
;
A
#
# COMPACT_ATOMS: atom_id res chain seq x y z
N MET A 1 -3.60 2.45 -56.57
CA MET A 1 -3.20 3.34 -55.45
C MET A 1 -4.28 3.50 -54.37
N LEU A 2 -5.58 3.42 -54.68
CA LEU A 2 -6.66 3.50 -53.68
C LEU A 2 -6.84 2.26 -52.76
N LEU A 3 -6.39 1.06 -53.18
CA LEU A 3 -6.61 -0.20 -52.44
C LEU A 3 -5.60 -0.44 -51.30
N MET A 4 -4.46 0.28 -51.28
CA MET A 4 -3.46 0.19 -50.20
C MET A 4 -3.78 1.12 -49.02
N ALA A 5 -4.71 2.07 -49.20
CA ALA A 5 -5.12 3.02 -48.16
C ALA A 5 -6.26 2.49 -47.27
N SER A 6 -7.03 1.50 -47.73
CA SER A 6 -8.13 0.90 -46.96
C SER A 6 -7.62 -0.11 -45.92
N LEU A 7 -6.53 -0.82 -46.20
CA LEU A 7 -5.90 -1.73 -45.23
C LEU A 7 -5.29 -0.97 -44.05
N SER A 8 -4.70 0.22 -44.30
CA SER A 8 -4.15 1.06 -43.23
C SER A 8 -5.25 1.69 -42.37
N TYR A 9 -6.35 2.14 -42.98
CA TYR A 9 -7.49 2.70 -42.24
C TYR A 9 -8.15 1.65 -41.33
N SER A 10 -8.26 0.41 -41.79
CA SER A 10 -8.80 -0.68 -40.99
C SER A 10 -7.92 -0.94 -39.75
N PHE A 11 -6.60 -0.95 -39.94
CA PHE A 11 -5.64 -1.15 -38.84
C PHE A 11 -5.67 -0.01 -37.83
N LEU A 12 -5.75 1.24 -38.30
CA LEU A 12 -5.89 2.42 -37.45
C LEU A 12 -7.24 2.45 -36.70
N PHE A 13 -8.31 1.93 -37.31
CA PHE A 13 -9.61 1.80 -36.68
C PHE A 13 -9.62 0.75 -35.57
N PHE A 14 -9.03 -0.43 -35.79
CA PHE A 14 -8.88 -1.44 -34.75
C PHE A 14 -7.96 -0.98 -33.63
N TYR A 15 -6.87 -0.29 -33.96
CA TYR A 15 -5.95 0.25 -32.97
C TYR A 15 -6.61 1.36 -32.12
N SER A 16 -7.36 2.27 -32.75
CA SER A 16 -8.07 3.32 -32.00
C SER A 16 -9.18 2.74 -31.12
N TYR A 17 -9.91 1.72 -31.58
CA TYR A 17 -10.91 1.02 -30.78
C TYR A 17 -10.26 0.26 -29.60
N PHE A 18 -9.09 -0.34 -29.80
CA PHE A 18 -8.31 -0.98 -28.74
C PHE A 18 -7.82 0.03 -27.67
N ILE A 19 -7.34 1.20 -28.10
CA ILE A 19 -6.96 2.27 -27.16
C ILE A 19 -8.19 2.88 -26.45
N LEU A 20 -9.30 3.07 -27.17
CA LEU A 20 -10.55 3.57 -26.61
C LEU A 20 -11.13 2.60 -25.57
N THR A 21 -11.09 1.29 -25.83
CA THR A 21 -11.54 0.27 -24.88
C THR A 21 -10.64 0.19 -23.65
N LEU A 22 -9.32 0.32 -23.79
CA LEU A 22 -8.42 0.45 -22.64
C LEU A 22 -8.69 1.71 -21.81
N PHE A 23 -9.03 2.83 -22.45
CA PHE A 23 -9.35 4.10 -21.78
C PHE A 23 -10.74 4.06 -21.09
N LEU A 24 -11.72 3.40 -21.68
CA LEU A 24 -13.06 3.22 -21.12
C LEU A 24 -13.13 2.13 -20.02
N LEU A 25 -12.21 1.15 -20.03
CA LEU A 25 -12.11 0.12 -18.98
C LEU A 25 -11.38 0.63 -17.72
N HIS A 26 -10.59 1.69 -17.83
CA HIS A 26 -10.08 2.44 -16.68
C HIS A 26 -11.16 3.40 -16.15
N ALA A 27 -12.30 2.86 -15.75
CA ALA A 27 -13.09 3.52 -14.74
C ALA A 27 -12.29 3.43 -13.43
N PRO A 28 -11.80 4.54 -12.83
CA PRO A 28 -11.46 4.48 -11.43
C PRO A 28 -12.77 4.11 -10.74
N LEU A 29 -12.86 2.89 -10.23
CA LEU A 29 -13.83 2.57 -9.21
C LEU A 29 -13.64 3.67 -8.17
N LEU A 30 -14.62 4.58 -8.10
CA LEU A 30 -14.89 5.28 -6.86
C LEU A 30 -15.16 4.15 -5.88
N VAL A 31 -14.09 3.71 -5.20
CA VAL A 31 -14.17 2.91 -4.00
C VAL A 31 -15.05 3.75 -3.12
N THR A 32 -16.32 3.34 -3.11
CA THR A 32 -17.36 3.84 -2.24
C THR A 32 -16.72 3.76 -0.88
N GLY A 33 -16.54 4.90 -0.24
CA GLY A 33 -15.85 4.98 1.03
C GLY A 33 -16.53 4.03 2.00
N SER A 34 -15.96 2.83 2.17
CA SER A 34 -16.24 2.04 3.35
C SER A 34 -15.63 2.86 4.45
N THR A 35 -16.48 3.54 5.20
CA THR A 35 -16.15 4.06 6.50
C THR A 35 -15.68 2.86 7.30
N TYR A 36 -14.37 2.59 7.27
CA TYR A 36 -13.73 1.70 8.21
C TYR A 36 -13.91 2.39 9.55
N ARG A 37 -14.92 1.96 10.30
CA ARG A 37 -15.17 2.36 11.68
C ARG A 37 -13.95 1.91 12.48
N TYR A 38 -12.97 2.78 12.55
CA TYR A 38 -11.91 2.69 13.53
C TYR A 38 -12.58 2.84 14.90
N LYS A 39 -12.67 1.73 15.64
CA LYS A 39 -13.11 1.76 17.02
C LYS A 39 -11.93 2.30 17.82
N VAL A 40 -11.90 3.61 18.05
CA VAL A 40 -11.00 4.18 19.06
C VAL A 40 -11.46 3.62 20.39
N GLU A 41 -10.68 2.72 20.96
CA GLU A 41 -10.76 2.39 22.37
C GLU A 41 -9.75 3.30 23.07
N PRO A 42 -10.19 4.42 23.70
CA PRO A 42 -9.28 5.26 24.45
C PRO A 42 -8.92 4.52 25.74
N SER A 43 -7.80 3.81 25.75
CA SER A 43 -7.16 3.44 27.00
C SER A 43 -6.68 4.74 27.66
N SER A 44 -7.53 5.30 28.52
CA SER A 44 -7.28 6.49 29.31
C SER A 44 -6.17 6.22 30.32
N LEU A 45 -4.96 6.71 30.03
CA LEU A 45 -3.97 6.99 31.07
C LEU A 45 -3.87 8.51 31.21
N ASN A 46 -4.71 9.05 32.10
CA ASN A 46 -4.54 10.38 32.66
C ASN A 46 -3.21 10.41 33.43
N ARG A 47 -2.20 11.06 32.86
CA ARG A 47 -0.99 11.42 33.59
C ARG A 47 -1.06 12.91 33.92
N THR A 48 -1.75 13.22 35.03
CA THR A 48 -1.67 14.55 35.64
C THR A 48 -0.39 14.68 36.46
N ALA A 49 0.27 15.82 36.25
CA ALA A 49 1.26 16.49 37.08
C ALA A 49 2.65 15.86 37.26
N SER A 50 3.64 16.52 36.66
CA SER A 50 4.76 17.05 37.44
C SER A 50 5.40 18.22 36.68
N THR A 51 5.12 19.43 37.13
CA THR A 51 5.90 20.63 36.80
C THR A 51 7.27 20.47 37.46
N ALA A 52 8.30 20.16 36.68
CA ALA A 52 9.68 20.28 37.10
C ALA A 52 10.46 20.97 35.98
N ASN A 53 10.92 22.19 36.26
CA ASN A 53 11.82 22.96 35.40
C ASN A 53 13.09 22.16 35.14
N SER A 54 13.29 21.72 33.89
CA SER A 54 14.53 21.13 33.42
C SER A 54 14.88 21.72 32.06
N THR A 55 15.88 22.60 32.04
CA THR A 55 16.54 23.17 30.85
C THR A 55 17.42 22.12 30.17
N LYS A 56 16.83 21.02 29.74
CA LYS A 56 17.48 20.05 28.86
C LYS A 56 16.67 19.95 27.58
N HIS A 57 17.26 20.39 26.47
CA HIS A 57 16.71 20.22 25.13
C HIS A 57 16.80 18.74 24.71
N HIS A 58 16.10 17.87 25.43
CA HIS A 58 15.75 16.55 24.93
C HIS A 58 14.70 16.80 23.86
N HIS A 59 15.10 16.80 22.60
CA HIS A 59 14.14 16.66 21.52
C HIS A 59 13.32 15.41 21.84
N LYS A 60 12.06 15.61 22.20
CA LYS A 60 11.15 14.53 22.52
C LYS A 60 10.95 13.76 21.22
N TRP A 61 11.63 12.63 21.09
CA TRP A 61 11.45 11.75 19.94
C TRP A 61 9.97 11.41 19.83
N VAL A 62 9.35 11.76 18.70
CA VAL A 62 7.97 11.40 18.41
C VAL A 62 8.03 10.18 17.50
N GLY A 63 7.78 9.02 18.08
CA GLY A 63 7.67 7.76 17.35
C GLY A 63 6.34 7.63 16.60
N PRO A 64 6.16 6.52 15.86
CA PRO A 64 4.89 6.25 15.19
C PRO A 64 3.75 6.14 16.21
N VAL A 65 2.57 6.65 15.86
CA VAL A 65 1.38 6.75 16.73
C VAL A 65 0.39 5.60 16.52
N GLY A 66 0.70 4.67 15.63
CA GLY A 66 -0.17 3.55 15.27
C GLY A 66 0.59 2.46 14.53
N TYR A 67 -0.14 1.43 14.12
CA TYR A 67 0.39 0.27 13.40
C TYR A 67 -0.60 -0.22 12.35
N ARG A 68 -0.07 -0.53 11.17
CA ARG A 68 -0.83 -1.07 10.04
C ARG A 68 -0.03 -2.18 9.36
N GLU A 69 -0.69 -3.26 9.01
CA GLU A 69 -0.10 -4.34 8.22
C GLU A 69 -0.73 -4.32 6.82
N ILE A 70 0.09 -4.47 5.78
CA ILE A 70 -0.38 -4.66 4.40
C ILE A 70 0.33 -5.85 3.78
N THR A 71 -0.38 -6.63 2.96
CA THR A 71 0.14 -7.87 2.40
C THR A 71 0.39 -7.79 0.89
N VAL A 72 1.51 -8.35 0.44
CA VAL A 72 1.90 -8.44 -0.97
C VAL A 72 2.01 -9.91 -1.35
N ASP A 73 1.35 -10.31 -2.43
CA ASP A 73 1.43 -11.66 -2.99
C ASP A 73 1.35 -11.62 -4.51
N VAL A 74 2.36 -12.15 -5.18
CA VAL A 74 2.41 -12.24 -6.65
C VAL A 74 1.28 -13.12 -7.22
N ASN A 75 0.75 -14.05 -6.42
CA ASN A 75 -0.35 -14.95 -6.81
C ASN A 75 -1.74 -14.38 -6.47
N GLY A 76 -1.82 -13.20 -5.84
CA GLY A 76 -3.08 -12.51 -5.59
C GLY A 76 -3.80 -12.85 -4.28
N ALA A 77 -3.19 -13.59 -3.34
CA ALA A 77 -3.79 -13.81 -2.02
C ALA A 77 -3.49 -12.69 -0.99
N GLY A 78 -2.74 -11.66 -1.41
CA GLY A 78 -2.47 -10.45 -0.64
C GLY A 78 -3.30 -9.26 -1.12
N GLU A 79 -3.22 -8.14 -0.39
CA GLU A 79 -3.87 -6.87 -0.79
C GLU A 79 -3.27 -6.27 -2.07
N PHE A 80 -1.98 -6.51 -2.33
CA PHE A 80 -1.27 -6.00 -3.50
C PHE A 80 -0.51 -7.11 -4.23
N LEU A 81 -0.41 -6.98 -5.55
CA LEU A 81 0.38 -7.90 -6.39
C LEU A 81 1.87 -7.51 -6.45
N SER A 82 2.18 -6.22 -6.21
CA SER A 82 3.53 -5.68 -6.29
C SER A 82 3.92 -4.91 -5.03
N VAL A 83 5.22 -4.84 -4.78
CA VAL A 83 5.79 -4.11 -3.65
C VAL A 83 5.64 -2.60 -3.87
N GLN A 84 5.79 -2.12 -5.11
CA GLN A 84 5.61 -0.69 -5.39
C GLN A 84 4.17 -0.24 -5.12
N ALA A 85 3.16 -1.02 -5.51
CA ALA A 85 1.76 -0.67 -5.24
C ALA A 85 1.47 -0.58 -3.73
N ALA A 86 2.09 -1.47 -2.92
CA ALA A 86 1.98 -1.42 -1.47
C ALA A 86 2.63 -0.16 -0.87
N VAL A 87 3.78 0.28 -1.39
CA VAL A 87 4.42 1.54 -1.00
C VAL A 87 3.57 2.75 -1.42
N ASP A 88 2.96 2.71 -2.60
CA ASP A 88 2.11 3.78 -3.12
C ASP A 88 0.84 3.96 -2.27
N ALA A 89 0.31 2.88 -1.70
CA ALA A 89 -0.84 2.88 -0.81
C ALA A 89 -0.57 3.45 0.60
N VAL A 90 0.69 3.69 0.96
CA VAL A 90 1.04 4.40 2.21
C VAL A 90 0.82 5.91 2.00
N PRO A 91 0.07 6.58 2.90
CA PRO A 91 -0.18 8.01 2.76
C PRO A 91 1.09 8.85 2.93
N GLU A 92 1.11 10.02 2.30
CA GLU A 92 2.16 11.02 2.51
C GLU A 92 2.19 11.48 3.98
N ASN A 93 3.38 11.76 4.50
CA ASN A 93 3.63 12.13 5.90
C ASN A 93 3.07 11.10 6.90
N ASN A 94 3.16 9.82 6.55
CA ASN A 94 2.72 8.71 7.38
C ASN A 94 3.23 8.83 8.84
N ARG A 95 2.34 8.60 9.80
CA ARG A 95 2.67 8.61 11.24
C ARG A 95 2.50 7.25 11.91
N GLU A 96 2.13 6.22 11.16
CA GLU A 96 1.93 4.86 11.67
C GLU A 96 3.10 3.97 11.25
N ASN A 97 3.41 2.95 12.03
CA ASN A 97 4.35 1.93 11.58
C ASN A 97 3.63 1.02 10.57
N VAL A 98 3.98 1.11 9.29
CA VAL A 98 3.39 0.30 8.22
C VAL A 98 4.30 -0.89 7.93
N MET A 99 3.81 -2.09 8.24
CA MET A 99 4.49 -3.34 7.94
C MET A 99 3.99 -3.94 6.63
N ILE A 100 4.85 -3.95 5.62
CA ILE A 100 4.61 -4.55 4.32
C ILE A 100 5.07 -6.00 4.37
N LEU A 101 4.11 -6.92 4.48
CA LEU A 101 4.34 -8.37 4.49
C LEU A 101 4.38 -8.95 3.08
N ILE A 102 5.57 -9.39 2.67
CA ILE A 102 5.82 -9.93 1.35
C ILE A 102 5.75 -11.46 1.40
N SER A 103 4.82 -12.04 0.64
CA SER A 103 4.65 -13.48 0.48
C SER A 103 5.82 -14.09 -0.30
N ALA A 104 5.97 -15.41 -0.25
CA ALA A 104 7.02 -16.07 -1.01
C ALA A 104 6.75 -15.93 -2.52
N GLY A 105 7.72 -15.41 -3.26
CA GLY A 105 7.59 -15.20 -4.70
C GLY A 105 8.76 -14.42 -5.28
N TYR A 106 8.79 -14.29 -6.61
CA TYR A 106 9.77 -13.49 -7.32
C TYR A 106 9.16 -12.14 -7.69
N TYR A 107 9.74 -11.06 -7.19
CA TYR A 107 9.29 -9.68 -7.42
C TYR A 107 10.39 -8.94 -8.20
N ILE A 108 10.28 -8.95 -9.53
CA ILE A 108 11.25 -8.29 -10.42
C ILE A 108 10.71 -6.90 -10.76
N GLU A 109 10.97 -5.94 -9.88
CA GLU A 109 10.56 -4.55 -10.03
C GLU A 109 11.56 -3.60 -9.35
N LYS A 110 11.58 -2.33 -9.78
CA LYS A 110 12.29 -1.28 -9.07
C LYS A 110 11.35 -0.65 -8.05
N VAL A 111 11.68 -0.78 -6.77
CA VAL A 111 10.93 -0.15 -5.68
C VAL A 111 11.58 1.18 -5.30
N THR A 112 10.80 2.26 -5.33
CA THR A 112 11.20 3.58 -4.83
C THR A 112 10.38 3.90 -3.60
N VAL A 113 11.06 4.12 -2.46
CA VAL A 113 10.43 4.55 -1.20
C VAL A 113 10.69 6.04 -1.03
N PRO A 114 9.67 6.91 -1.19
CA PRO A 114 9.83 8.34 -1.00
C PRO A 114 10.15 8.68 0.46
N ALA A 115 11.01 9.69 0.67
CA ALA A 115 11.35 10.17 2.02
C ALA A 115 10.13 10.76 2.78
N SER A 116 9.09 11.15 2.05
CA SER A 116 7.82 11.66 2.58
C SER A 116 6.94 10.59 3.21
N LYS A 117 7.27 9.29 3.05
CA LYS A 117 6.53 8.16 3.63
C LYS A 117 7.37 7.44 4.69
N PRO A 118 7.58 8.03 5.88
CA PRO A 118 8.39 7.42 6.92
C PRO A 118 7.68 6.21 7.56
N TYR A 119 8.42 5.46 8.39
CA TYR A 119 7.93 4.31 9.18
C TYR A 119 7.40 3.11 8.37
N ILE A 120 7.97 2.86 7.19
CA ILE A 120 7.71 1.64 6.41
C ILE A 120 8.72 0.55 6.79
N THR A 121 8.22 -0.65 7.07
CA THR A 121 9.04 -1.85 7.31
C THR A 121 8.66 -2.94 6.32
N PHE A 122 9.64 -3.51 5.63
CA PHE A 122 9.44 -4.71 4.80
C PHE A 122 9.73 -5.95 5.63
N SER A 123 8.86 -6.95 5.54
CA SER A 123 9.03 -8.21 6.25
C SER A 123 8.46 -9.36 5.45
N ARG A 124 9.06 -10.55 5.60
CA ARG A 124 8.52 -11.75 4.97
C ARG A 124 7.24 -12.19 5.68
N ARG A 125 6.21 -12.53 4.92
CA ARG A 125 4.99 -13.17 5.45
C ARG A 125 5.37 -14.53 6.05
N ARG A 126 5.05 -14.72 7.33
CA ARG A 126 5.25 -16.00 8.01
C ARG A 126 4.09 -16.91 7.67
N GLU A 127 4.39 -18.10 7.17
CA GLU A 127 3.41 -19.19 7.15
C GLU A 127 3.12 -19.57 8.60
N ARG A 128 1.86 -19.48 9.04
CA ARG A 128 1.49 -20.04 10.33
C ARG A 128 1.66 -21.54 10.20
N ARG A 129 2.74 -22.08 10.79
CA ARG A 129 2.82 -23.51 11.08
C ARG A 129 1.78 -23.76 12.16
N ASP A 130 0.58 -24.14 11.74
CA ASP A 130 -0.43 -24.65 12.65
C ASP A 130 0.17 -25.86 13.33
N ASN A 131 0.49 -25.67 14.61
CA ASN A 131 1.13 -26.64 15.45
C ASN A 131 0.10 -27.72 15.80
N HIS A 132 -0.29 -28.53 14.81
CA HIS A 132 -0.90 -29.83 15.04
C HIS A 132 0.23 -30.76 15.49
N ARG A 133 0.62 -30.57 16.76
CA ARG A 133 1.29 -31.61 17.53
C ARG A 133 0.35 -32.82 17.50
N MET A 134 0.73 -33.82 16.73
CA MET A 134 0.26 -35.19 16.94
C MET A 134 0.73 -35.57 18.35
N ALA A 135 -0.22 -35.62 19.27
CA ALA A 135 -0.14 -36.43 20.48
C ALA A 135 -0.44 -37.89 20.10
#